data_AF-A0A1G4WYM8-F1
#
_entry.id   AF-A0A1G4WYM8-F1
#
_cell.length_a   1.000
_cell.length_b   1.000
_cell.length_c   1.000
_cell.angle_alpha   90.00
_cell.angle_beta   90.00
_cell.angle_gamma   90.00
#
_symmetry.space_group_name_H-M   'P 1'
#
loop_
_entity.id
_entity.type
_entity.pdbx_description
1 polymer ?
#
loop_
_entity_poly.entity_id
_entity_poly.type
_entity_poly.pdbx_seq_one_letter_code
_entity_poly.pdbx_strand_id
1 'polypeptide(L)'
;MRHDEPILVFPGGGREISEFKGEENALRWQGRSGFDRLAAEYGYPIAPVGLVGGDDVYRSFTTRDGAWGRLSQRLTERLSGRSDMAMPLVLGIGPTLIPRPQRMDLRFGDPIDTTKPARVAEDKWAGTVKQNAQQSLEQILSDLLDIRSGDPYRELNPFAWRNATMPSSGHRET
;
A
#
# COMPACT_ATOMS: atom_id res chain seq x y z
N MET A 1 9.80 -19.81 -2.28
CA MET A 1 10.72 -20.04 -1.14
C MET A 1 11.69 -21.20 -1.35
N ARG A 2 11.28 -22.35 -1.89
CA ARG A 2 12.20 -23.48 -2.14
C ARG A 2 13.35 -23.22 -3.13
N HIS A 3 13.24 -22.17 -3.96
CA HIS A 3 14.24 -21.77 -4.95
C HIS A 3 14.96 -20.46 -4.61
N ASP A 4 14.83 -19.98 -3.36
CA ASP A 4 15.44 -18.74 -2.89
C ASP A 4 15.04 -17.45 -3.65
N GLU A 5 13.84 -17.41 -4.21
CA GLU A 5 13.36 -16.28 -5.03
C GLU A 5 12.65 -15.20 -4.19
N PRO A 6 12.79 -13.91 -4.55
CA PRO A 6 12.05 -12.81 -3.93
C PRO A 6 10.57 -12.88 -4.31
N ILE A 7 9.69 -12.60 -3.34
CA ILE A 7 8.23 -12.63 -3.52
C ILE A 7 7.66 -11.29 -3.08
N LEU A 8 6.88 -10.64 -3.97
CA LEU A 8 6.11 -9.45 -3.64
C LEU A 8 4.70 -9.84 -3.20
N VAL A 9 4.28 -9.33 -2.05
CA VAL A 9 2.96 -9.61 -1.47
C VAL A 9 2.23 -8.30 -1.18
N PHE A 10 0.99 -8.20 -1.63
CA PHE A 10 0.06 -7.13 -1.26
C PHE A 10 -0.92 -7.65 -0.21
N PRO A 11 -0.76 -7.28 1.07
CA PRO A 11 -1.47 -7.93 2.17
C PRO A 11 -2.99 -7.68 2.18
N GLY A 12 -3.48 -6.52 1.74
CA GLY A 12 -4.93 -6.27 1.62
C GLY A 12 -5.54 -6.73 0.29
N GLY A 13 -4.71 -7.04 -0.71
CA GLY A 13 -5.13 -7.59 -2.00
C GLY A 13 -5.99 -6.64 -2.83
N GLY A 14 -6.82 -7.19 -3.73
CA GLY A 14 -7.52 -6.41 -4.76
C GLY A 14 -8.45 -5.28 -4.28
N ARG A 15 -8.84 -5.23 -3.00
CA ARG A 15 -9.62 -4.11 -2.44
C ARG A 15 -8.81 -2.84 -2.27
N GLU A 16 -7.51 -2.95 -2.04
CA GLU A 16 -6.59 -1.80 -1.99
C GLU A 16 -6.48 -1.11 -3.36
N ILE A 17 -6.95 -1.77 -4.44
CA ILE A 17 -6.95 -1.21 -5.80
C ILE A 17 -8.19 -0.32 -6.06
N SER A 18 -9.27 -0.49 -5.29
CA SER A 18 -10.56 0.21 -5.51
C SER A 18 -10.87 1.15 -4.35
N GLU A 19 -10.10 2.23 -4.28
CA GLU A 19 -10.22 3.26 -3.26
C GLU A 19 -11.28 4.30 -3.63
N PHE A 20 -12.25 4.50 -2.74
CA PHE A 20 -13.23 5.58 -2.88
C PHE A 20 -12.64 6.88 -2.33
N LYS A 21 -13.26 8.01 -2.67
CA LYS A 21 -12.85 9.31 -2.16
C LYS A 21 -12.73 9.28 -0.62
N GLY A 22 -11.57 9.65 -0.09
CA GLY A 22 -11.27 9.66 1.34
C GLY A 22 -10.75 8.33 1.90
N GLU A 23 -10.53 7.32 1.06
CA GLU A 23 -9.91 6.04 1.43
C GLU A 23 -8.45 5.94 0.97
N GLU A 24 -7.87 7.02 0.42
CA GLU A 24 -6.55 7.01 -0.20
C GLU A 24 -5.46 6.65 0.80
N ASN A 25 -4.57 5.72 0.43
CA ASN A 25 -3.46 5.21 1.27
C ASN A 25 -3.90 4.46 2.54
N ALA A 26 -5.17 4.02 2.63
CA ALA A 26 -5.66 3.29 3.81
C ALA A 26 -5.42 1.78 3.69
N LEU A 27 -4.52 1.25 4.52
CA LEU A 27 -4.22 -0.19 4.55
C LEU A 27 -5.37 -1.02 5.11
N ARG A 28 -5.76 -2.10 4.42
CA ARG A 28 -6.89 -2.96 4.82
C ARG A 28 -6.47 -4.43 4.90
N TRP A 29 -5.84 -4.78 6.01
CA TRP A 29 -5.30 -6.13 6.27
C TRP A 29 -6.35 -7.24 6.45
N GLN A 30 -7.60 -6.91 6.81
CA GLN A 30 -8.79 -7.79 6.91
C GLN A 30 -8.54 -9.23 7.41
N GLY A 31 -7.68 -9.41 8.41
CA GLY A 31 -7.38 -10.73 8.95
C GLY A 31 -6.64 -11.68 8.00
N ARG A 32 -6.24 -11.24 6.79
CA ARG A 32 -5.47 -12.07 5.86
C ARG A 32 -4.12 -12.41 6.48
N SER A 33 -3.87 -13.70 6.60
CA SER A 33 -2.65 -14.30 7.11
C SER A 33 -2.27 -15.45 6.18
N GLY A 34 -0.99 -15.70 6.04
CA GLY A 34 -0.42 -16.69 5.14
C GLY A 34 1.00 -16.31 4.74
N PHE A 35 1.24 -15.03 4.42
CA PHE A 35 2.58 -14.55 4.09
C PHE A 35 3.50 -14.57 5.33
N ASP A 36 2.97 -14.18 6.48
CA ASP A 36 3.62 -14.20 7.79
C ASP A 36 3.99 -15.62 8.22
N ARG A 37 3.08 -16.57 8.04
CA ARG A 37 3.33 -17.98 8.34
C ARG A 37 4.39 -18.57 7.42
N LEU A 38 4.27 -18.37 6.11
CA LEU A 38 5.24 -18.88 5.14
C LEU A 38 6.62 -18.25 5.33
N ALA A 39 6.69 -16.95 5.60
CA ALA A 39 7.95 -16.28 5.87
C ALA A 39 8.63 -16.86 7.12
N ALA A 40 7.88 -17.08 8.21
CA ALA A 40 8.41 -17.69 9.42
C ALA A 40 8.79 -19.17 9.26
N GLU A 41 8.02 -19.95 8.50
CA GLU A 41 8.28 -21.38 8.25
C GLU A 41 9.56 -21.60 7.44
N TYR A 42 9.79 -20.77 6.43
CA TYR A 42 10.94 -20.89 5.53
C TYR A 42 12.11 -19.94 5.89
N GLY A 43 12.02 -19.19 6.99
CA GLY A 43 13.08 -18.30 7.46
C GLY A 43 13.37 -17.12 6.54
N TYR A 44 12.36 -16.63 5.83
CA TYR A 44 12.50 -15.49 4.93
C TYR A 44 12.29 -14.17 5.69
N PRO A 45 13.22 -13.21 5.60
CA PRO A 45 12.98 -11.88 6.12
C PRO A 45 11.89 -11.17 5.29
N ILE A 46 11.13 -10.29 5.94
CA ILE A 46 10.12 -9.48 5.27
C ILE A 46 10.65 -8.05 5.18
N ALA A 47 10.82 -7.52 3.98
CA ALA A 47 11.14 -6.11 3.75
C ALA A 47 9.85 -5.31 3.47
N PRO A 48 9.38 -4.44 4.38
CA PRO A 48 8.21 -3.61 4.14
C PRO A 48 8.52 -2.55 3.08
N VAL A 49 7.61 -2.35 2.12
CA VAL A 49 7.80 -1.37 1.05
C VAL A 49 6.55 -0.50 0.94
N GLY A 50 6.71 0.80 1.19
CA GLY A 50 5.67 1.79 0.96
C GLY A 50 5.86 2.49 -0.36
N LEU A 51 4.75 2.73 -1.07
CA LEU A 51 4.67 3.52 -2.28
C LEU A 51 3.50 4.49 -2.17
N VAL A 52 3.75 5.77 -2.36
CA VAL A 52 2.74 6.84 -2.35
C VAL A 52 2.78 7.58 -3.68
N GLY A 53 1.61 8.02 -4.16
CA GLY A 53 1.43 8.79 -5.40
C GLY A 53 0.69 8.03 -6.51
N GLY A 54 0.55 6.71 -6.38
CA GLY A 54 -0.27 5.88 -7.28
C GLY A 54 -1.74 6.30 -7.27
N ASP A 55 -2.28 6.52 -6.07
CA ASP A 55 -3.70 6.88 -5.87
C ASP A 55 -4.00 8.32 -6.32
N ASP A 56 -2.97 9.18 -6.43
CA ASP A 56 -3.10 10.56 -6.89
C ASP A 56 -3.23 10.66 -8.42
N VAL A 57 -2.88 9.60 -9.16
CA VAL A 57 -2.97 9.56 -10.64
C VAL A 57 -4.42 9.73 -11.11
N TYR A 58 -5.35 9.21 -10.31
CA TYR A 58 -6.78 9.17 -10.57
C TYR A 58 -7.56 9.57 -9.34
N ARG A 59 -8.25 10.72 -9.38
CA ARG A 59 -9.05 11.17 -8.25
C ARG A 59 -10.43 10.55 -8.29
N SER A 60 -10.81 9.86 -7.21
CA SER A 60 -12.17 9.37 -7.02
C SER A 60 -13.15 10.50 -6.68
N PHE A 61 -14.29 10.54 -7.35
CA PHE A 61 -15.36 11.53 -7.09
C PHE A 61 -16.55 10.95 -6.33
N THR A 62 -16.62 9.63 -6.23
CA THR A 62 -17.70 8.91 -5.56
C THR A 62 -17.23 8.41 -4.20
N THR A 63 -18.11 8.47 -3.20
CA THR A 63 -17.91 7.81 -1.90
C THR A 63 -18.49 6.41 -1.92
N ARG A 64 -17.95 5.51 -1.09
CA ARG A 64 -18.40 4.10 -1.02
C ARG A 64 -19.86 4.00 -0.61
N ASP A 65 -20.28 4.84 0.33
CA ASP A 65 -21.68 4.94 0.80
C ASP A 65 -22.54 5.87 -0.06
N GLY A 66 -22.05 6.31 -1.22
CA GLY A 66 -22.83 7.10 -2.17
C GLY A 66 -23.85 6.25 -2.94
N ALA A 67 -24.75 6.92 -3.66
CA ALA A 67 -25.70 6.24 -4.55
C ALA A 67 -24.97 5.38 -5.60
N TRP A 68 -23.89 5.92 -6.18
CA TRP A 68 -23.04 5.19 -7.12
C TRP A 68 -22.29 4.02 -6.45
N GLY A 69 -21.68 4.25 -5.29
CA GLY A 69 -20.95 3.22 -4.56
C GLY A 69 -21.82 2.00 -4.28
N ARG A 70 -23.02 2.21 -3.71
CA ARG A 70 -24.01 1.14 -3.49
C ARG A 70 -24.51 0.47 -4.77
N LEU A 71 -24.70 1.23 -5.84
CA LEU A 71 -25.14 0.68 -7.13
C LEU A 71 -24.06 -0.22 -7.75
N SER A 72 -22.82 0.28 -7.83
CA SER A 72 -21.69 -0.47 -8.37
C SER A 72 -21.44 -1.75 -7.58
N GLN A 73 -21.51 -1.69 -6.25
CA GLN A 73 -21.39 -2.87 -5.39
C GLN A 73 -22.43 -3.93 -5.74
N ARG A 74 -23.71 -3.57 -5.84
CA ARG A 74 -24.79 -4.52 -6.20
C ARG A 74 -24.61 -5.11 -7.61
N LEU A 75 -24.10 -4.32 -8.55
CA LEU A 75 -23.81 -4.81 -9.91
C LEU A 75 -22.65 -5.81 -9.89
N THR A 76 -21.56 -5.49 -9.20
CA THR A 76 -20.41 -6.39 -9.08
C THR A 76 -20.77 -7.67 -8.33
N GLU A 77 -21.58 -7.60 -7.27
CA GLU A 77 -22.11 -8.76 -6.56
C GLU A 77 -22.90 -9.68 -7.48
N ARG A 78 -23.78 -9.11 -8.33
CA ARG A 78 -24.57 -9.89 -9.29
C ARG A 78 -23.74 -10.54 -10.39
N LEU A 79 -22.70 -9.86 -10.86
CA LEU A 79 -21.88 -10.33 -11.99
C LEU A 79 -20.76 -11.28 -11.54
N SER A 80 -20.18 -11.05 -10.37
CA SER A 80 -18.96 -11.74 -9.91
C SER A 80 -19.13 -12.54 -8.61
N GLY A 81 -20.26 -12.37 -7.89
CA GLY A 81 -20.47 -12.97 -6.58
C GLY A 81 -19.65 -12.37 -5.44
N ARG A 82 -18.84 -11.34 -5.72
CA ARG A 82 -17.94 -10.69 -4.75
C ARG A 82 -18.53 -9.36 -4.28
N SER A 83 -18.83 -9.27 -2.98
CA SER A 83 -19.39 -8.08 -2.32
C SER A 83 -18.37 -7.01 -1.95
N ASP A 84 -17.10 -7.29 -2.17
CA ASP A 84 -16.01 -6.43 -1.77
C ASP A 84 -15.44 -5.53 -2.87
N MET A 85 -15.95 -5.66 -4.10
CA MET A 85 -15.43 -5.02 -5.31
C MET A 85 -16.37 -3.90 -5.83
N ALA A 86 -16.64 -2.91 -4.99
CA ALA A 86 -17.32 -1.69 -5.45
C ALA A 86 -16.35 -0.82 -6.27
N MET A 87 -16.81 -0.23 -7.37
CA MET A 87 -15.96 0.51 -8.32
C MET A 87 -16.24 2.02 -8.27
N PRO A 88 -15.24 2.84 -7.91
CA PRO A 88 -15.39 4.29 -7.91
C PRO A 88 -15.39 4.87 -9.33
N LEU A 89 -16.02 6.04 -9.50
CA LEU A 89 -15.77 6.88 -10.67
C LEU A 89 -14.53 7.73 -10.42
N VAL A 90 -13.54 7.58 -11.30
CA VAL A 90 -12.26 8.27 -11.21
C VAL A 90 -12.05 9.20 -12.39
N LEU A 91 -11.36 10.31 -12.17
CA LEU A 91 -10.92 11.22 -13.23
C LEU A 91 -9.42 11.51 -13.11
N GLY A 92 -8.77 11.52 -14.26
CA GLY A 92 -7.41 12.00 -14.42
C GLY A 92 -7.41 13.46 -14.83
N ILE A 93 -6.66 13.87 -15.87
CA ILE A 93 -6.51 15.28 -16.26
C ILE A 93 -7.87 15.88 -16.68
N GLY A 94 -8.32 16.93 -15.98
CA GLY A 94 -9.63 17.55 -16.25
C GLY A 94 -10.79 16.52 -16.12
N PRO A 95 -11.76 16.51 -17.06
CA PRO A 95 -12.85 15.53 -17.07
C PRO A 95 -12.49 14.22 -17.80
N THR A 96 -11.21 13.92 -18.02
CA THR A 96 -10.78 12.77 -18.82
C THR A 96 -10.34 11.58 -17.97
N LEU A 97 -10.22 10.41 -18.61
CA LEU A 97 -9.59 9.21 -18.05
C LEU A 97 -8.07 9.17 -18.30
N ILE A 98 -7.45 10.27 -18.72
CA ILE A 98 -6.00 10.32 -18.96
C ILE A 98 -5.29 10.48 -17.60
N PRO A 99 -4.36 9.59 -17.23
CA PRO A 99 -3.70 9.61 -15.92
C PRO A 99 -2.99 10.95 -15.69
N ARG A 100 -3.13 11.53 -14.49
CA ARG A 100 -2.36 12.72 -14.12
C ARG A 100 -0.92 12.32 -13.82
N PRO A 101 0.09 13.01 -14.37
CA PRO A 101 1.46 12.83 -13.94
C PRO A 101 1.58 13.15 -12.45
N GLN A 102 2.12 12.22 -11.67
CA GLN A 102 2.33 12.35 -10.23
C GLN A 102 3.71 11.83 -9.89
N ARG A 103 4.36 12.46 -8.92
CA ARG A 103 5.58 11.94 -8.33
C ARG A 103 5.26 10.66 -7.55
N MET A 104 6.06 9.61 -7.77
CA MET A 104 5.99 8.35 -7.02
C MET A 104 7.07 8.34 -5.95
N ASP A 105 6.66 8.27 -4.70
CA ASP A 105 7.57 8.24 -3.56
C ASP A 105 7.59 6.83 -2.98
N LEU A 106 8.76 6.18 -3.04
CA LEU A 106 8.94 4.80 -2.62
C LEU A 106 9.97 4.72 -1.49
N ARG A 107 9.68 3.90 -0.47
CA ARG A 107 10.60 3.64 0.63
C ARG A 107 10.61 2.17 1.01
N PHE A 108 11.82 1.63 1.11
CA PHE A 108 12.08 0.34 1.73
C PHE A 108 12.31 0.54 3.24
N GLY A 109 11.66 -0.30 4.03
CA GLY A 109 11.91 -0.41 5.46
C GLY A 109 13.00 -1.44 5.77
N ASP A 110 13.41 -1.46 7.03
CA ASP A 110 14.35 -2.45 7.52
C ASP A 110 13.76 -3.88 7.43
N PRO A 111 14.56 -4.89 7.03
CA PRO A 111 14.10 -6.26 6.99
C PRO A 111 13.67 -6.75 8.39
N ILE A 112 12.50 -7.35 8.46
CA ILE A 112 11.94 -7.96 9.66
C ILE A 112 12.41 -9.41 9.71
N ASP A 113 13.14 -9.75 10.76
CA ASP A 113 13.53 -11.13 11.06
C ASP A 113 12.30 -11.97 11.43
N THR A 114 12.12 -13.09 10.76
CA THR A 114 11.03 -14.03 10.96
C THR A 114 11.46 -15.30 11.70
N THR A 115 12.71 -15.36 12.16
CA THR A 115 13.26 -16.48 12.93
C THR A 115 12.47 -16.70 14.20
N LYS A 116 11.84 -17.86 14.32
CA LYS A 116 10.97 -18.18 15.45
C LYS A 116 11.77 -18.39 16.75
N PRO A 117 11.43 -17.71 17.85
CA PRO A 117 11.99 -18.01 19.16
C PRO A 117 11.58 -19.40 19.68
N ALA A 118 12.48 -20.11 20.34
CA ALA A 118 12.27 -21.50 20.78
C ALA A 118 11.05 -21.73 21.70
N ARG A 119 10.62 -20.71 22.45
CA ARG A 119 9.53 -20.81 23.45
C ARG A 119 8.19 -20.23 22.98
N VAL A 120 8.03 -19.95 21.69
CA VAL A 120 6.81 -19.34 21.14
C VAL A 120 6.11 -20.30 20.19
N ALA A 121 4.80 -20.46 20.37
CA ALA A 121 3.96 -21.25 19.47
C ALA A 121 3.95 -20.63 18.06
N GLU A 122 3.87 -21.46 17.02
CA GLU A 122 3.97 -21.03 15.62
C GLU A 122 2.91 -19.98 15.25
N ASP A 123 1.63 -20.26 15.55
CA ASP A 123 0.53 -19.33 15.23
C ASP A 123 0.68 -17.98 15.95
N LYS A 124 1.17 -18.00 17.19
CA LYS A 124 1.43 -16.78 17.96
C LYS A 124 2.56 -15.98 17.33
N TRP A 125 3.63 -16.66 16.89
CA TRP A 125 4.76 -16.01 16.24
C TRP A 125 4.39 -15.43 14.87
N ALA A 126 3.64 -16.15 14.05
CA ALA A 126 3.13 -15.64 12.77
C ALA A 126 2.31 -14.35 12.98
N GLY A 127 1.44 -14.33 14.00
CA GLY A 127 0.72 -13.12 14.39
C GLY A 127 1.63 -11.95 14.77
N THR A 128 2.73 -12.20 15.49
CA THR A 128 3.74 -11.18 15.81
C THR A 128 4.47 -10.67 14.56
N VAL A 129 4.89 -11.55 13.66
CA VAL A 129 5.53 -11.18 12.39
C VAL A 129 4.60 -10.30 11.57
N LYS A 130 3.32 -10.67 11.46
CA LYS A 130 2.31 -9.87 10.79
C LYS A 130 2.15 -8.49 11.42
N GLN A 131 2.06 -8.42 12.75
CA GLN A 131 1.89 -7.14 13.46
C GLN A 131 3.10 -6.22 13.24
N ASN A 132 4.32 -6.75 13.29
CA ASN A 132 5.54 -5.99 13.04
C ASN A 132 5.58 -5.47 11.59
N ALA A 133 5.21 -6.31 10.61
CA ALA A 133 5.13 -5.92 9.21
C ALA A 133 4.09 -4.83 8.98
N GLN A 134 2.93 -4.97 9.63
CA GLN A 134 1.87 -3.97 9.58
C GLN A 134 2.32 -2.63 10.16
N GLN A 135 2.87 -2.62 11.38
CA GLN A 135 3.33 -1.40 12.03
C GLN A 135 4.45 -0.71 11.23
N SER A 136 5.39 -1.49 10.70
CA SER A 136 6.47 -0.94 9.88
C SER A 136 5.94 -0.32 8.59
N LEU A 137 5.01 -0.98 7.90
CA LEU A 137 4.41 -0.44 6.67
C LEU A 137 3.57 0.82 6.95
N GLU A 138 2.78 0.83 8.02
CA GLU A 138 2.01 2.01 8.45
C GLU A 138 2.93 3.20 8.76
N GLN A 139 4.05 2.96 9.45
CA GLN A 139 5.04 4.01 9.72
C GLN A 139 5.66 4.55 8.43
N ILE A 140 6.04 3.66 7.50
CA ILE A 140 6.63 4.06 6.21
C ILE A 140 5.65 4.93 5.42
N LEU A 141 4.37 4.54 5.36
CA LEU A 141 3.35 5.32 4.67
C LEU A 141 3.13 6.68 5.33
N SER A 142 3.07 6.73 6.67
CA SER A 142 2.97 8.00 7.41
C SER A 142 4.15 8.92 7.07
N ASP A 143 5.38 8.41 7.14
CA ASP A 143 6.59 9.17 6.83
C ASP A 143 6.57 9.69 5.38
N LEU A 144 6.17 8.85 4.42
CA LEU A 144 6.07 9.24 3.01
C LEU A 144 5.02 10.32 2.78
N LEU A 145 3.86 10.20 3.42
CA LEU A 145 2.79 11.21 3.34
C LEU A 145 3.25 12.55 3.95
N ASP A 146 3.95 12.51 5.07
CA ASP A 146 4.51 13.70 5.72
C ASP A 146 5.55 14.40 4.83
N ILE A 147 6.50 13.64 4.26
CA ILE A 147 7.49 14.16 3.31
C ILE A 147 6.78 14.77 2.09
N ARG A 148 5.82 14.05 1.52
CA ARG A 148 5.07 14.46 0.32
C ARG A 148 4.22 15.70 0.56
N SER A 149 3.70 15.89 1.77
CA SER A 149 2.88 17.06 2.12
C SER A 149 3.62 18.39 1.92
N GLY A 150 4.93 18.38 2.13
CA GLY A 150 5.82 19.53 1.97
C GLY A 150 6.54 19.61 0.61
N ASP A 151 6.40 18.62 -0.27
CA ASP A 151 7.14 18.59 -1.54
C ASP A 151 6.50 19.50 -2.61
N PRO A 152 7.15 20.60 -3.02
CA PRO A 152 6.61 21.49 -4.04
C PRO A 152 6.62 20.84 -5.44
N TYR A 153 7.35 19.72 -5.61
CA TYR A 153 7.45 19.00 -6.87
C TYR A 153 6.50 17.79 -6.98
N ARG A 154 5.59 17.57 -6.01
CA ARG A 154 4.69 16.40 -6.01
C ARG A 154 3.83 16.27 -7.28
N GLU A 155 3.38 17.40 -7.83
CA GLU A 155 2.58 17.50 -9.07
C GLU A 155 3.46 17.69 -10.33
N LEU A 156 4.77 17.43 -10.20
CA LEU A 156 5.77 17.53 -11.27
C LEU A 156 5.87 18.91 -11.92
N ASN A 157 5.60 19.99 -11.16
CA ASN A 157 5.76 21.36 -11.63
C ASN A 157 7.22 21.63 -12.04
N PRO A 158 7.55 21.89 -13.32
CA PRO A 158 8.92 22.04 -13.78
C PRO A 158 9.71 23.13 -13.04
N PHE A 159 9.03 24.18 -12.59
CA PHE A 159 9.66 25.29 -11.85
C PHE A 159 10.01 24.93 -10.39
N ALA A 160 9.35 23.92 -9.83
CA ALA A 160 9.57 23.47 -8.46
C ALA A 160 10.65 22.40 -8.34
N TRP A 161 11.17 21.85 -9.45
CA TRP A 161 12.12 20.73 -9.45
C TRP A 161 13.36 21.03 -8.59
N ARG A 162 13.90 22.25 -8.64
CA ARG A 162 15.09 22.61 -7.83
C ARG A 162 14.86 22.54 -6.31
N ASN A 163 13.60 22.59 -5.89
CA ASN A 163 13.17 22.51 -4.50
C ASN A 163 12.50 21.18 -4.19
N ALA A 164 12.59 20.19 -5.09
CA ALA A 164 12.01 18.87 -4.87
C ALA A 164 12.59 18.26 -3.59
N THR A 165 11.74 17.68 -2.76
CA THR A 165 12.21 16.98 -1.56
C THR A 165 13.12 15.83 -2.01
N MET A 166 14.34 15.79 -1.48
CA MET A 166 15.31 14.74 -1.79
C MET A 166 15.43 13.78 -0.60
N PRO A 167 15.76 12.50 -0.83
CA PRO A 167 16.10 11.59 0.26
C PRO A 167 17.22 12.21 1.09
N SER A 168 17.12 12.15 2.41
CA SER A 168 18.24 12.50 3.26
C SER A 168 19.43 11.60 2.90
N SER A 169 20.61 12.17 2.70
CA SER A 169 21.83 11.43 2.32
C SER A 169 22.41 10.58 3.47
N GLY A 170 21.55 10.05 4.34
CA GLY A 170 21.89 9.35 5.57
C GLY A 170 22.06 7.85 5.36
N HIS A 171 23.31 7.40 5.54
CA HIS A 171 23.81 6.03 5.68
C HIS A 171 23.94 5.18 4.41
N ARG A 172 25.12 5.32 3.79
CA ARG A 172 25.84 4.19 3.20
C ARG A 172 26.21 3.19 4.30
N GLU A 173 25.78 1.95 4.08
CA GLU A 173 26.47 0.68 4.37
C GLU A 173 27.65 0.74 5.36
N THR A 174 27.50 -0.01 6.46
CA THR A 174 28.59 -0.80 7.05
C THR A 174 28.08 -2.21 7.25
#